data_AF-B0DG70-F1
#
_entry.id   AF-B0DG70-F1
#
_cell.length_a   1.000
_cell.length_b   1.000
_cell.length_c   1.000
_cell.angle_alpha   90.00
_cell.angle_beta   90.00
_cell.angle_gamma   90.00
#
_symmetry.space_group_name_H-M   'P 1'
#
loop_
_entity.id
_entity.type
_entity.pdbx_description
1 polymer ?
#
loop_
_entity_poly.entity_id
_entity_poly.type
_entity_poly.pdbx_seq_one_letter_code
_entity_poly.pdbx_strand_id
1 'polypeptide(L)'
;MIGVDASIWLNQTQSIFHVPVHLIFIFDGEHRPSIKQGVNICTKAHALTRLFQELIEQYGYNYHTAPTEAEAELAVLNSHGIIDAVLCDDVDMLLFGATHLIQNPKVKEDGDNINIYTADAICSTLSLTSGGILLLAILSGGDYDPGCGMTTAYSLACAGFGDDLLQATKTCTPPELEWYLEKWCSHLCMTLQYNDASHLARCQVALSNSVPNTFPDPKILALYANPITSWSPSQKLPNTTAWIPREVNLAKLAAFCERSFTWGTAEGILSCFQEHVWPGMTLYRLVEEANADPTTTLTAHFAQTITKWTFGLSSILHIVRQQKAGKKAVPGYTVEVQTGRLSTATHSGL
;
A
#
# COMPACT_ATOMS: atom_id res chain seq x y z
N MET A 1 -9.82 3.12 -4.64
CA MET A 1 -9.45 1.94 -3.84
C MET A 1 -7.98 2.03 -3.47
N ILE A 2 -7.65 1.85 -2.19
CA ILE A 2 -6.27 1.83 -1.69
C ILE A 2 -5.92 0.38 -1.30
N GLY A 3 -4.77 -0.11 -1.77
CA GLY A 3 -4.21 -1.39 -1.33
C GLY A 3 -3.45 -1.24 -0.02
N VAL A 4 -3.52 -2.24 0.84
CA VAL A 4 -2.84 -2.26 2.14
C VAL A 4 -2.16 -3.61 2.33
N ASP A 5 -0.90 -3.63 2.73
CA ASP A 5 -0.28 -4.86 3.23
C ASP A 5 -0.89 -5.21 4.60
N ALA A 6 -1.47 -6.39 4.70
CA ALA A 6 -2.06 -6.92 5.92
C ALA A 6 -1.04 -7.10 7.07
N SER A 7 0.26 -7.17 6.76
CA SER A 7 1.34 -7.24 7.76
C SER A 7 1.46 -5.94 8.58
N ILE A 8 1.34 -4.79 7.92
CA ILE A 8 1.44 -3.44 8.50
C ILE A 8 0.22 -3.16 9.39
N TRP A 9 -0.98 -3.53 8.92
CA TRP A 9 -2.23 -3.18 9.59
C TRP A 9 -2.37 -3.78 11.00
N LEU A 10 -1.74 -4.93 11.27
CA LEU A 10 -1.73 -5.53 12.62
C LEU A 10 -1.13 -4.62 13.70
N ASN A 11 -0.31 -3.64 13.31
CA ASN A 11 0.40 -2.77 14.25
C ASN A 11 -0.12 -1.32 14.29
N GLN A 12 -0.74 -0.80 13.22
CA GLN A 12 -1.05 0.64 13.09
C GLN A 12 -2.35 0.93 12.30
N THR A 13 -2.91 2.13 12.51
CA THR A 13 -4.07 2.77 11.82
C THR A 13 -5.50 2.51 12.33
N GLN A 14 -5.81 2.98 13.56
CA GLN A 14 -7.21 3.24 13.97
C GLN A 14 -7.89 4.35 13.13
N SER A 15 -7.11 5.29 12.56
CA SER A 15 -7.63 6.49 11.89
C SER A 15 -8.27 6.25 10.52
N ILE A 16 -7.90 5.18 9.81
CA ILE A 16 -8.32 4.96 8.41
C ILE A 16 -9.81 4.62 8.28
N PHE A 17 -10.43 4.00 9.29
CA PHE A 17 -11.87 3.73 9.30
C PHE A 17 -12.72 5.01 9.34
N HIS A 18 -12.13 6.16 9.69
CA HIS A 18 -12.82 7.45 9.75
C HIS A 18 -12.75 8.25 8.44
N VAL A 19 -12.14 7.71 7.38
CA VAL A 19 -12.15 8.31 6.02
C VAL A 19 -12.94 7.42 5.05
N PRO A 20 -13.64 8.01 4.05
CA PRO A 20 -14.50 7.27 3.11
C PRO A 20 -13.66 6.62 2.00
N VAL A 21 -12.72 5.77 2.40
CA VAL A 21 -11.78 5.06 1.52
C VAL A 21 -12.21 3.61 1.39
N HIS A 22 -12.20 3.10 0.16
CA HIS A 22 -12.35 1.67 -0.10
C HIS A 22 -11.00 0.98 -0.04
N LEU A 23 -10.86 -0.05 0.81
CA LEU A 23 -9.61 -0.78 1.06
C LEU A 23 -9.66 -2.19 0.47
N ILE A 24 -8.51 -2.64 -0.04
CA ILE A 24 -8.22 -4.04 -0.34
C ILE A 24 -6.96 -4.48 0.42
N PHE A 25 -7.11 -5.48 1.27
CA PHE A 25 -6.00 -6.01 2.08
C PHE A 25 -5.30 -7.15 1.35
N ILE A 26 -4.00 -7.05 1.16
CA ILE A 26 -3.19 -8.09 0.53
C ILE A 26 -2.39 -8.81 1.60
N PHE A 27 -2.52 -10.13 1.64
CA PHE A 27 -1.76 -11.02 2.53
C PHE A 27 -0.66 -11.73 1.75
N ASP A 28 0.48 -11.97 2.39
CA ASP A 28 1.52 -12.87 1.89
C ASP A 28 0.99 -14.29 1.60
N GLY A 29 1.54 -14.89 0.56
CA GLY A 29 1.31 -16.28 0.16
C GLY A 29 2.23 -17.29 0.83
N GLU A 30 1.88 -18.57 0.70
CA GLU A 30 2.62 -19.70 1.29
C GLU A 30 4.01 -19.90 0.65
N HIS A 31 4.30 -19.29 -0.50
CA HIS A 31 5.54 -19.46 -1.26
C HIS A 31 6.54 -18.30 -1.08
N ARG A 32 6.37 -17.43 -0.07
CA ARG A 32 7.37 -16.40 0.24
C ARG A 32 8.75 -17.00 0.58
N PRO A 33 9.86 -16.35 0.20
CA PRO A 33 11.20 -16.86 0.50
C PRO A 33 11.43 -16.91 2.02
N SER A 34 12.13 -17.95 2.48
CA SER A 34 12.47 -18.10 3.91
C SER A 34 13.58 -17.17 4.38
N ILE A 35 14.24 -16.46 3.46
CA ILE A 35 15.30 -15.49 3.71
C ILE A 35 15.02 -14.25 2.84
N LYS A 36 14.89 -13.07 3.45
CA LYS A 36 14.82 -11.76 2.77
C LYS A 36 15.93 -10.89 3.37
N GLN A 37 16.79 -10.31 2.53
CA GLN A 37 17.93 -9.46 2.94
C GLN A 37 18.78 -10.09 4.07
N GLY A 38 19.18 -11.36 3.92
CA GLY A 38 20.01 -12.09 4.88
C GLY A 38 19.29 -12.54 6.17
N VAL A 39 18.06 -12.08 6.41
CA VAL A 39 17.28 -12.40 7.62
C VAL A 39 16.33 -13.56 7.34
N ASN A 40 16.33 -14.57 8.23
CA ASN A 40 15.35 -15.64 8.19
C ASN A 40 13.94 -15.12 8.52
N ILE A 41 13.01 -15.18 7.57
CA ILE A 41 11.60 -14.86 7.78
C ILE A 41 10.86 -16.11 8.29
N CYS A 42 10.02 -15.92 9.31
CA CYS A 42 9.09 -16.96 9.75
C CYS A 42 8.04 -17.20 8.66
N THR A 43 8.17 -18.25 7.85
CA THR A 43 7.26 -18.52 6.72
C THR A 43 5.84 -18.94 7.12
N LYS A 44 5.59 -19.22 8.40
CA LYS A 44 4.25 -19.63 8.88
C LYS A 44 3.28 -18.46 8.85
N ALA A 45 2.06 -18.71 8.36
CA ALA A 45 0.94 -17.79 8.50
C ALA A 45 0.74 -17.43 9.99
N HIS A 46 0.50 -16.15 10.27
CA HIS A 46 0.34 -15.69 11.65
C HIS A 46 -0.94 -16.26 12.26
N ALA A 47 -0.92 -16.59 13.55
CA ALA A 47 -2.09 -17.22 14.20
C ALA A 47 -3.36 -16.36 14.11
N LEU A 48 -3.21 -15.05 13.98
CA LEU A 48 -4.31 -14.09 13.83
C LEU A 48 -4.80 -13.87 12.39
N THR A 49 -4.12 -14.41 11.36
CA THR A 49 -4.46 -14.14 9.95
C THR A 49 -5.93 -14.44 9.63
N ARG A 50 -6.48 -15.57 10.11
CA ARG A 50 -7.90 -15.92 9.90
C ARG A 50 -8.87 -14.99 10.64
N LEU A 51 -8.54 -14.60 11.86
CA LEU A 51 -9.36 -13.66 12.64
C LEU A 51 -9.36 -12.28 12.00
N PHE A 52 -8.23 -11.84 11.45
CA PHE A 52 -8.15 -10.59 10.72
C PHE A 52 -8.91 -10.63 9.39
N GLN A 53 -8.82 -11.74 8.62
CA GLN A 53 -9.64 -11.94 7.43
C GLN A 53 -11.15 -11.87 7.75
N GLU A 54 -11.61 -12.54 8.80
CA GLU A 54 -13.01 -12.47 9.25
C GLU A 54 -13.43 -11.03 9.65
N LEU A 55 -12.53 -10.28 10.32
CA LEU A 55 -12.74 -8.89 10.70
C LEU A 55 -12.86 -7.97 9.47
N ILE A 56 -11.98 -8.12 8.48
CA ILE A 56 -12.02 -7.40 7.19
C ILE A 56 -13.38 -7.60 6.52
N GLU A 57 -13.86 -8.85 6.45
CA GLU A 57 -15.16 -9.17 5.86
C GLU A 57 -16.34 -8.58 6.63
N GLN A 58 -16.30 -8.57 7.97
CA GLN A 58 -17.38 -7.98 8.77
C GLN A 58 -17.42 -6.45 8.63
N TYR A 59 -16.28 -5.80 8.41
CA TYR A 59 -16.16 -4.40 8.00
C TYR A 59 -16.53 -4.13 6.53
N GLY A 60 -16.93 -5.15 5.76
CA GLY A 60 -17.34 -5.01 4.36
C GLY A 60 -16.19 -4.82 3.35
N TYR A 61 -14.96 -4.69 3.83
CA TYR A 61 -13.77 -4.64 2.97
C TYR A 61 -13.46 -6.00 2.34
N ASN A 62 -12.57 -6.00 1.35
CA ASN A 62 -12.12 -7.21 0.67
C ASN A 62 -10.68 -7.52 1.07
N TYR A 63 -10.29 -8.78 0.91
CA TYR A 63 -8.88 -9.18 0.95
C TYR A 63 -8.54 -10.13 -0.19
N HIS A 64 -7.24 -10.26 -0.44
CA HIS A 64 -6.64 -11.19 -1.39
C HIS A 64 -5.35 -11.75 -0.77
N THR A 65 -4.90 -12.90 -1.26
CA THR A 65 -3.64 -13.52 -0.85
C THR A 65 -2.76 -13.62 -2.08
N ALA A 66 -1.63 -12.90 -2.03
CA ALA A 66 -0.62 -12.91 -3.08
C ALA A 66 -0.06 -14.34 -3.27
N PRO A 67 0.48 -14.70 -4.45
CA PRO A 67 1.19 -15.96 -4.61
C PRO A 67 2.48 -16.05 -3.78
N THR A 68 3.21 -14.94 -3.64
CA THR A 68 4.41 -14.85 -2.78
C THR A 68 4.33 -13.65 -1.83
N GLU A 69 4.87 -12.48 -2.20
CA GLU A 69 4.97 -11.30 -1.33
C GLU A 69 3.85 -10.29 -1.62
N ALA A 70 3.21 -9.78 -0.56
CA ALA A 70 2.14 -8.79 -0.66
C ALA A 70 2.61 -7.49 -1.32
N GLU A 71 3.85 -7.05 -1.05
CA GLU A 71 4.49 -5.87 -1.66
C GLU A 71 4.51 -5.91 -3.19
N ALA A 72 4.91 -7.05 -3.78
CA ALA A 72 4.99 -7.21 -5.23
C ALA A 72 3.60 -7.27 -5.88
N GLU A 73 2.66 -7.97 -5.25
CA GLU A 73 1.26 -8.03 -5.68
C GLU A 73 0.62 -6.62 -5.64
N LEU A 74 0.84 -5.85 -4.58
CA LEU A 74 0.39 -4.46 -4.43
C LEU A 74 0.97 -3.53 -5.51
N ALA A 75 2.26 -3.66 -5.80
CA ALA A 75 2.91 -2.89 -6.86
C ALA A 75 2.33 -3.20 -8.25
N VAL A 76 2.05 -4.48 -8.54
CA VAL A 76 1.36 -4.90 -9.77
C VAL A 76 -0.07 -4.37 -9.82
N LEU A 77 -0.84 -4.48 -8.75
CA LEU A 77 -2.20 -3.95 -8.66
C LEU A 77 -2.25 -2.44 -8.91
N ASN A 78 -1.28 -1.69 -8.37
CA ASN A 78 -1.22 -0.24 -8.54
C ASN A 78 -0.77 0.18 -9.94
N SER A 79 0.28 -0.44 -10.49
CA SER A 79 0.75 -0.17 -11.86
C SER A 79 -0.26 -0.54 -12.94
N HIS A 80 -1.15 -1.50 -12.69
CA HIS A 80 -2.27 -1.84 -13.57
C HIS A 80 -3.51 -0.95 -13.36
N GLY A 81 -3.48 0.02 -12.45
CA GLY A 81 -4.63 0.89 -12.15
C GLY A 81 -5.82 0.18 -11.50
N ILE A 82 -5.60 -0.98 -10.87
CA ILE A 82 -6.65 -1.70 -10.13
C ILE A 82 -6.85 -1.06 -8.75
N ILE A 83 -5.76 -0.55 -8.14
CA ILE A 83 -5.78 0.31 -6.95
C ILE A 83 -5.12 1.66 -7.28
N ASP A 84 -5.67 2.74 -6.73
CA ASP A 84 -5.20 4.11 -7.00
C ASP A 84 -3.85 4.38 -6.33
N ALA A 85 -3.65 3.80 -5.14
CA ALA A 85 -2.42 3.91 -4.35
C ALA A 85 -2.25 2.71 -3.40
N VAL A 86 -1.05 2.57 -2.84
CA VAL A 86 -0.75 1.61 -1.77
C VAL A 86 -0.44 2.35 -0.47
N LEU A 87 -0.95 1.87 0.66
CA LEU A 87 -0.53 2.28 2.00
C LEU A 87 0.66 1.43 2.46
N CYS A 88 1.79 2.06 2.76
CA CYS A 88 3.03 1.39 3.14
C CYS A 88 3.82 2.16 4.21
N ASP A 89 4.69 1.46 4.95
CA ASP A 89 5.63 2.06 5.92
C ASP A 89 6.97 2.45 5.25
N ASP A 90 7.42 1.65 4.28
CA ASP A 90 8.63 1.82 3.49
C ASP A 90 8.33 2.17 2.01
N VAL A 91 9.37 2.13 1.17
CA VAL A 91 9.31 2.44 -0.27
C VAL A 91 9.75 1.25 -1.13
N ASP A 92 9.87 0.04 -0.57
CA ASP A 92 10.42 -1.13 -1.27
C ASP A 92 9.51 -1.54 -2.44
N MET A 93 8.22 -1.26 -2.34
CA MET A 93 7.24 -1.46 -3.43
C MET A 93 7.56 -0.69 -4.71
N LEU A 94 8.38 0.38 -4.66
CA LEU A 94 8.87 1.07 -5.88
C LEU A 94 9.78 0.15 -6.71
N LEU A 95 10.52 -0.77 -6.09
CA LEU A 95 11.39 -1.75 -6.78
C LEU A 95 10.56 -2.71 -7.63
N PHE A 96 9.37 -3.07 -7.16
CA PHE A 96 8.39 -3.89 -7.88
C PHE A 96 7.53 -3.08 -8.86
N GLY A 97 7.75 -1.76 -9.00
CA GLY A 97 7.08 -0.91 -9.97
C GLY A 97 5.79 -0.22 -9.48
N ALA A 98 5.58 -0.08 -8.16
CA ALA A 98 4.50 0.75 -7.65
C ALA A 98 4.66 2.21 -8.12
N THR A 99 3.54 2.87 -8.41
CA THR A 99 3.50 4.21 -9.00
C THR A 99 3.00 5.28 -8.04
N HIS A 100 2.18 4.90 -7.05
CA HIS A 100 1.56 5.79 -6.07
C HIS A 100 1.59 5.13 -4.69
N LEU A 101 2.44 5.67 -3.80
CA LEU A 101 2.59 5.23 -2.42
C LEU A 101 2.10 6.32 -1.47
N ILE A 102 1.32 5.92 -0.48
CA ILE A 102 0.89 6.75 0.64
C ILE A 102 1.63 6.20 1.87
N GLN A 103 2.50 7.03 2.44
CA GLN A 103 3.17 6.65 3.67
C GLN A 103 2.15 6.61 4.81
N ASN A 104 2.21 5.55 5.61
CA ASN A 104 1.40 5.39 6.80
C ASN A 104 1.52 6.64 7.73
N PRO A 105 0.41 7.36 7.99
CA PRO A 105 0.47 8.64 8.70
C PRO A 105 0.80 8.46 10.18
N LYS A 106 1.90 9.09 10.62
CA LYS A 106 2.22 9.20 12.03
C LYS A 106 1.40 10.31 12.67
N VAL A 107 0.13 10.05 12.96
CA VAL A 107 -0.86 11.02 13.47
C VAL A 107 -0.35 11.88 14.66
N LYS A 108 0.57 11.36 15.48
CA LYS A 108 1.21 12.10 16.59
C LYS A 108 2.26 13.13 16.16
N GLU A 109 2.95 12.90 15.05
CA GLU A 109 4.03 13.73 14.51
C GLU A 109 3.49 14.65 13.40
N ASP A 110 2.75 14.08 12.44
CA ASP A 110 2.31 14.75 11.21
C ASP A 110 0.88 15.31 11.27
N GLY A 111 0.10 14.92 12.28
CA GLY A 111 -1.30 15.32 12.46
C GLY A 111 -2.23 14.68 11.43
N ASP A 112 -2.95 15.51 10.66
CA ASP A 112 -3.80 15.06 9.55
C ASP A 112 -3.05 14.97 8.20
N ASN A 113 -1.75 15.30 8.15
CA ASN A 113 -0.99 15.29 6.91
C ASN A 113 -0.59 13.85 6.53
N ILE A 114 -0.58 13.57 5.24
CA ILE A 114 -0.07 12.32 4.66
C ILE A 114 1.06 12.65 3.67
N ASN A 115 2.12 11.85 3.66
CA ASN A 115 3.14 11.93 2.61
C ASN A 115 2.72 11.01 1.46
N ILE A 116 2.72 11.55 0.25
CA ILE A 116 2.42 10.80 -0.98
C ILE A 116 3.65 10.86 -1.87
N TYR A 117 4.12 9.70 -2.29
CA TYR A 117 5.22 9.53 -3.22
C TYR A 117 4.67 8.98 -4.53
N THR A 118 4.90 9.67 -5.64
CA THR A 118 4.56 9.16 -6.97
C THR A 118 5.83 8.92 -7.78
N ALA A 119 5.83 7.87 -8.61
CA ALA A 119 6.94 7.58 -9.52
C ALA A 119 7.22 8.77 -10.45
N ASP A 120 6.18 9.49 -10.86
CA ASP A 120 6.29 10.69 -11.70
C ASP A 120 6.99 11.86 -10.97
N ALA A 121 6.66 12.09 -9.69
CA ALA A 121 7.35 13.09 -8.86
C ALA A 121 8.81 12.68 -8.58
N ILE A 122 9.07 11.40 -8.30
CA ILE A 122 10.43 10.87 -8.08
C ILE A 122 11.28 11.02 -9.36
N CYS A 123 10.74 10.64 -10.52
CA CYS A 123 11.42 10.78 -11.81
C CYS A 123 11.70 12.25 -12.15
N SER A 124 10.72 13.14 -11.98
CA SER A 124 10.88 14.57 -12.31
C SER A 124 11.75 15.37 -11.33
N THR A 125 11.84 14.96 -10.06
CA THR A 125 12.62 15.69 -9.03
C THR A 125 14.01 15.11 -8.78
N LEU A 126 14.18 13.77 -8.90
CA LEU A 126 15.43 13.06 -8.62
C LEU A 126 16.05 12.42 -9.87
N SER A 127 15.43 12.53 -11.05
CA SER A 127 15.88 11.83 -12.27
C SER A 127 16.05 10.32 -12.06
N LEU A 128 15.19 9.72 -11.21
CA LEU A 128 15.19 8.30 -10.90
C LEU A 128 13.99 7.59 -11.53
N THR A 129 14.30 6.73 -12.49
CA THR A 129 13.39 5.75 -13.10
C THR A 129 13.26 4.49 -12.22
N SER A 130 12.33 3.58 -12.54
CA SER A 130 12.27 2.26 -11.89
C SER A 130 13.58 1.47 -12.05
N GLY A 131 14.28 1.60 -13.18
CA GLY A 131 15.60 1.01 -13.37
C GLY A 131 16.65 1.66 -12.47
N GLY A 132 16.63 2.99 -12.36
CA GLY A 132 17.47 3.72 -11.41
C GLY A 132 17.25 3.31 -9.95
N ILE A 133 16.00 3.14 -9.52
CA ILE A 133 15.65 2.69 -8.16
C ILE A 133 16.11 1.24 -7.93
N LEU A 134 15.94 0.34 -8.91
CA LEU A 134 16.53 -1.01 -8.87
C LEU A 134 18.05 -0.94 -8.69
N LEU A 135 18.75 -0.10 -9.46
CA LEU A 135 20.20 0.01 -9.36
C LEU A 135 20.65 0.53 -7.99
N LEU A 136 19.91 1.45 -7.37
CA LEU A 136 20.17 1.89 -6.00
C LEU A 136 20.07 0.74 -5.00
N ALA A 137 19.07 -0.14 -5.12
CA ALA A 137 18.97 -1.31 -4.26
C ALA A 137 20.10 -2.33 -4.52
N ILE A 138 20.49 -2.55 -5.78
CA ILE A 138 21.55 -3.50 -6.15
C ILE A 138 22.97 -2.99 -5.80
N LEU A 139 23.21 -1.67 -5.83
CA LEU A 139 24.50 -1.07 -5.52
C LEU A 139 24.66 -0.60 -4.07
N SER A 140 23.57 -0.27 -3.36
CA SER A 140 23.64 0.32 -2.01
C SER A 140 22.74 -0.38 -0.99
N GLY A 141 22.24 -1.59 -1.28
CA GLY A 141 21.32 -2.33 -0.42
C GLY A 141 21.66 -3.82 -0.24
N GLY A 142 21.62 -4.28 1.01
CA GLY A 142 21.66 -5.70 1.38
C GLY A 142 23.03 -6.39 1.28
N ASP A 143 23.03 -7.73 1.36
CA ASP A 143 24.22 -8.60 1.41
C ASP A 143 25.08 -8.59 0.13
N TYR A 144 24.66 -7.83 -0.89
CA TYR A 144 25.22 -7.83 -2.24
C TYR A 144 25.85 -6.49 -2.64
N ASP A 145 25.89 -5.52 -1.71
CA ASP A 145 26.57 -4.23 -1.86
C ASP A 145 28.08 -4.44 -2.16
N PRO A 146 28.61 -4.01 -3.31
CA PRO A 146 30.05 -4.06 -3.63
C PRO A 146 30.90 -3.03 -2.86
N GLY A 147 30.31 -2.32 -1.90
CA GLY A 147 30.84 -1.15 -1.19
C GLY A 147 30.49 0.18 -1.88
N CYS A 148 29.44 0.23 -2.70
CA CYS A 148 29.10 1.40 -3.51
C CYS A 148 28.23 2.38 -2.71
N GLY A 149 28.89 3.37 -2.09
CA GLY A 149 28.20 4.44 -1.36
C GLY A 149 27.17 5.19 -2.21
N MET A 150 26.03 5.51 -1.58
CA MET A 150 24.79 6.05 -2.17
C MET A 150 24.99 7.13 -3.25
N THR A 151 25.92 8.08 -3.05
CA THR A 151 26.19 9.14 -4.04
C THR A 151 26.69 8.59 -5.38
N THR A 152 27.54 7.58 -5.37
CA THR A 152 28.05 6.93 -6.59
C THR A 152 26.95 6.12 -7.26
N ALA A 153 26.17 5.36 -6.47
CA ALA A 153 25.05 4.57 -6.97
C ALA A 153 23.98 5.46 -7.63
N TYR A 154 23.64 6.59 -7.00
CA TYR A 154 22.72 7.59 -7.55
C TYR A 154 23.24 8.20 -8.85
N SER A 155 24.53 8.57 -8.92
CA SER A 155 25.13 9.07 -10.17
C SER A 155 25.06 8.05 -11.31
N LEU A 156 25.24 6.75 -11.02
CA LEU A 156 25.10 5.67 -12.01
C LEU A 156 23.64 5.41 -12.40
N ALA A 157 22.71 5.54 -11.44
CA ALA A 157 21.27 5.40 -11.68
C ALA A 157 20.78 6.50 -12.65
N CYS A 158 21.12 7.76 -12.39
CA CYS A 158 20.81 8.87 -13.29
C CYS A 158 21.56 8.81 -14.64
N ALA A 159 22.62 8.00 -14.75
CA ALA A 159 23.33 7.73 -16.00
C ALA A 159 22.71 6.58 -16.82
N GLY A 160 21.57 6.00 -16.40
CA GLY A 160 20.81 5.00 -17.16
C GLY A 160 21.25 3.55 -16.99
N PHE A 161 22.33 3.28 -16.23
CA PHE A 161 22.83 1.91 -15.98
C PHE A 161 21.76 0.98 -15.43
N GLY A 162 20.83 1.51 -14.64
CA GLY A 162 19.74 0.75 -14.05
C GLY A 162 18.60 0.42 -15.03
N ASP A 163 18.35 1.30 -16.00
CA ASP A 163 17.33 1.07 -17.04
C ASP A 163 17.79 0.01 -18.03
N ASP A 164 19.05 0.09 -18.47
CA ASP A 164 19.74 -0.95 -19.25
C ASP A 164 19.63 -2.33 -18.56
N LEU A 165 19.88 -2.38 -17.25
CA LEU A 165 19.85 -3.59 -16.45
C LEU A 165 18.44 -4.15 -16.27
N LEU A 166 17.47 -3.30 -15.94
CA LEU A 166 16.06 -3.66 -15.78
C LEU A 166 15.46 -4.15 -17.10
N GLN A 167 15.78 -3.48 -18.22
CA GLN A 167 15.33 -3.88 -19.55
C GLN A 167 15.88 -5.26 -19.90
N ALA A 168 17.20 -5.47 -19.81
CA ALA A 168 17.81 -6.76 -20.13
C ALA A 168 17.24 -7.91 -19.27
N THR A 169 17.04 -7.68 -17.97
CA THR A 169 16.45 -8.66 -17.04
C THR A 169 15.00 -9.04 -17.42
N LYS A 170 14.25 -8.14 -18.06
CA LYS A 170 12.88 -8.37 -18.52
C LYS A 170 12.78 -8.98 -19.92
N THR A 171 13.77 -8.74 -20.79
CA THR A 171 13.69 -9.14 -22.21
C THR A 171 14.58 -10.32 -22.61
N CYS A 172 15.69 -10.56 -21.94
CA CYS A 172 16.65 -11.59 -22.30
C CYS A 172 16.24 -12.98 -21.76
N THR A 173 16.56 -14.03 -22.51
CA THR A 173 16.59 -15.40 -21.95
C THR A 173 17.76 -15.54 -20.96
N PRO A 174 17.76 -16.54 -20.05
CA PRO A 174 18.82 -16.66 -19.05
C PRO A 174 20.26 -16.69 -19.61
N PRO A 175 20.58 -17.43 -20.69
CA PRO A 175 21.94 -17.41 -21.27
C PRO A 175 22.31 -16.08 -21.95
N GLU A 176 21.33 -15.37 -22.52
CA GLU A 176 21.56 -14.04 -23.09
C GLU A 176 21.80 -13.00 -21.99
N LEU A 177 21.08 -13.13 -20.86
CA LEU A 177 21.26 -12.28 -19.68
C LEU A 177 22.65 -12.46 -19.09
N GLU A 178 23.14 -13.69 -18.89
CA GLU A 178 24.50 -13.95 -18.39
C GLU A 178 25.57 -13.20 -19.22
N TRP A 179 25.53 -13.32 -20.55
CA TRP A 179 26.45 -12.60 -21.46
C TRP A 179 26.25 -11.09 -21.47
N TYR A 180 25.01 -10.61 -21.31
CA TYR A 180 24.73 -9.18 -21.18
C TYR A 180 25.33 -8.61 -19.88
N LEU A 181 25.20 -9.33 -18.77
CA LEU A 181 25.72 -8.92 -17.47
C LEU A 181 27.25 -8.84 -17.45
N GLU A 182 27.97 -9.76 -18.10
CA GLU A 182 29.44 -9.66 -18.27
C GLU A 182 29.84 -8.32 -18.92
N LYS A 183 29.13 -7.92 -19.97
CA LYS A 183 29.38 -6.67 -20.70
C LYS A 183 28.97 -5.43 -19.90
N TRP A 184 27.80 -5.47 -19.28
CA TRP A 184 27.27 -4.39 -18.45
C TRP A 184 28.18 -4.14 -17.24
N CYS A 185 28.66 -5.20 -16.59
CA CYS A 185 29.60 -5.12 -15.47
C CYS A 185 30.97 -4.59 -15.93
N SER A 186 31.46 -5.03 -17.10
CA SER A 186 32.67 -4.46 -17.70
C SER A 186 32.52 -2.95 -17.96
N HIS A 187 31.38 -2.50 -18.50
CA HIS A 187 31.10 -1.09 -18.73
C HIS A 187 31.02 -0.30 -17.42
N LEU A 188 30.34 -0.83 -16.40
CA LEU A 188 30.30 -0.25 -15.05
C LEU A 188 31.71 -0.06 -14.47
N CYS A 189 32.56 -1.08 -14.52
CA CYS A 189 33.93 -1.01 -13.99
C CYS A 189 34.79 0.00 -14.74
N MET A 190 34.67 0.09 -16.08
CA MET A 190 35.32 1.13 -16.88
C MET A 190 34.85 2.54 -16.47
N THR A 191 33.54 2.76 -16.33
CA THR A 191 32.97 4.06 -15.92
C THR A 191 33.40 4.45 -14.51
N LEU A 192 33.47 3.50 -13.57
CA LEU A 192 34.01 3.71 -12.23
C LEU A 192 35.50 4.06 -12.26
N GLN A 193 36.31 3.40 -13.09
CA GLN A 193 37.76 3.59 -13.15
C GLN A 193 38.16 4.90 -13.83
N TYR A 194 37.61 5.20 -15.00
CA TYR A 194 38.05 6.30 -15.86
C TYR A 194 37.14 7.54 -15.77
N ASN A 195 35.84 7.37 -15.49
CA ASN A 195 34.85 8.45 -15.43
C ASN A 195 34.78 9.30 -16.71
N ASP A 196 35.01 8.71 -17.88
CA ASP A 196 35.15 9.42 -19.16
C ASP A 196 33.92 10.27 -19.51
N ALA A 197 32.71 9.75 -19.24
CA ALA A 197 31.45 10.46 -19.43
C ALA A 197 31.12 11.48 -18.32
N SER A 198 32.01 11.65 -17.33
CA SER A 198 31.88 12.60 -16.20
C SER A 198 30.60 12.46 -15.37
N HIS A 199 30.02 11.25 -15.31
CA HIS A 199 28.85 10.95 -14.48
C HIS A 199 29.13 11.02 -12.98
N LEU A 200 30.37 10.74 -12.57
CA LEU A 200 30.80 10.68 -11.17
C LEU A 200 31.58 11.95 -10.79
N ALA A 201 31.50 12.33 -9.51
CA ALA A 201 32.29 13.45 -8.98
C ALA A 201 33.81 13.19 -8.98
N ARG A 202 34.23 11.91 -9.05
CA ARG A 202 35.63 11.46 -9.19
C ARG A 202 35.67 10.01 -9.67
N CYS A 203 36.80 9.57 -10.20
CA CYS A 203 37.12 8.16 -10.40
C CYS A 203 37.05 7.38 -9.08
N GLN A 204 36.45 6.19 -9.11
CA GLN A 204 36.27 5.29 -7.96
C GLN A 204 37.06 3.99 -8.17
N VAL A 205 38.37 4.12 -8.44
CA VAL A 205 39.28 3.00 -8.81
C VAL A 205 39.32 1.88 -7.77
N ALA A 206 39.14 2.19 -6.48
CA ALA A 206 39.05 1.16 -5.45
C ALA A 206 37.78 0.31 -5.58
N LEU A 207 36.66 0.94 -5.95
CA LEU A 207 35.37 0.28 -6.15
C LEU A 207 35.35 -0.53 -7.45
N SER A 208 35.90 -0.02 -8.56
CA SER A 208 36.01 -0.79 -9.80
C SER A 208 36.81 -2.09 -9.63
N ASN A 209 37.74 -2.11 -8.67
CA ASN A 209 38.54 -3.29 -8.34
C ASN A 209 37.88 -4.21 -7.29
N SER A 210 36.80 -3.77 -6.60
CA SER A 210 36.08 -4.58 -5.60
C SER A 210 34.81 -5.24 -6.15
N VAL A 211 34.28 -4.78 -7.29
CA VAL A 211 33.14 -5.43 -7.98
C VAL A 211 33.53 -6.86 -8.38
N PRO A 212 32.84 -7.91 -7.90
CA PRO A 212 33.11 -9.28 -8.28
C PRO A 212 32.73 -9.58 -9.73
N ASN A 213 33.44 -10.49 -10.40
CA ASN A 213 33.06 -10.94 -11.76
C ASN A 213 31.69 -11.65 -11.83
N THR A 214 31.12 -12.04 -10.68
CA THR A 214 29.78 -12.63 -10.56
C THR A 214 28.69 -11.59 -10.30
N PHE A 215 29.03 -10.30 -10.28
CA PHE A 215 28.08 -9.21 -10.06
C PHE A 215 27.57 -8.66 -11.41
N PRO A 216 26.27 -8.32 -11.51
CA PRO A 216 25.20 -8.59 -10.54
C PRO A 216 24.67 -10.04 -10.66
N ASP A 217 24.10 -10.60 -9.59
CA ASP A 217 23.50 -11.95 -9.65
C ASP A 217 22.16 -11.90 -10.44
N PRO A 218 22.03 -12.61 -11.58
CA PRO A 218 20.80 -12.60 -12.39
C PRO A 218 19.57 -13.09 -11.63
N LYS A 219 19.72 -13.94 -10.61
CA LYS A 219 18.60 -14.42 -9.79
C LYS A 219 18.02 -13.31 -8.93
N ILE A 220 18.88 -12.46 -8.37
CA ILE A 220 18.46 -11.31 -7.54
C ILE A 220 17.77 -10.27 -8.39
N LEU A 221 18.31 -9.98 -9.58
CA LEU A 221 17.65 -9.10 -10.54
C LEU A 221 16.26 -9.62 -10.92
N ALA A 222 16.12 -10.93 -11.14
CA ALA A 222 14.83 -11.54 -11.44
C ALA A 222 13.81 -11.42 -10.29
N LEU A 223 14.23 -11.43 -9.02
CA LEU A 223 13.32 -11.25 -7.87
C LEU A 223 12.64 -9.86 -7.89
N TYR A 224 13.37 -8.81 -8.24
CA TYR A 224 12.81 -7.45 -8.32
C TYR A 224 12.14 -7.14 -9.67
N ALA A 225 12.75 -7.57 -10.78
CA ALA A 225 12.28 -7.24 -12.12
C ALA A 225 11.07 -8.10 -12.55
N ASN A 226 10.99 -9.35 -12.09
CA ASN A 226 9.99 -10.33 -12.48
C ASN A 226 9.41 -11.09 -11.25
N PRO A 227 8.89 -10.40 -10.22
CA PRO A 227 8.37 -11.04 -9.02
C PRO A 227 7.15 -11.93 -9.32
N ILE A 228 6.97 -12.97 -8.51
CA ILE A 228 5.84 -13.90 -8.67
C ILE A 228 4.57 -13.28 -8.08
N THR A 229 3.67 -12.84 -8.96
CA THR A 229 2.39 -12.20 -8.62
C THR A 229 1.24 -12.93 -9.31
N SER A 230 -0.02 -12.58 -9.04
CA SER A 230 -1.16 -13.22 -9.70
C SER A 230 -1.20 -13.03 -11.23
N TRP A 231 -0.38 -12.13 -11.78
CA TRP A 231 -0.17 -11.91 -13.21
C TRP A 231 0.96 -12.76 -13.82
N SER A 232 1.73 -13.48 -12.99
CA SER A 232 2.77 -14.39 -13.47
C SER A 232 2.19 -15.63 -14.16
N PRO A 233 2.94 -16.26 -15.09
CA PRO A 233 2.50 -17.50 -15.74
C PRO A 233 2.09 -18.59 -14.74
N SER A 234 1.04 -19.34 -15.09
CA SER A 234 0.43 -20.40 -14.27
C SER A 234 -0.26 -19.95 -12.98
N GLN A 235 -0.28 -18.66 -12.65
CA GLN A 235 -1.05 -18.14 -11.51
C GLN A 235 -2.52 -17.89 -11.88
N LYS A 236 -3.39 -17.89 -10.87
CA LYS A 236 -4.80 -17.56 -11.03
C LYS A 236 -4.99 -16.06 -10.76
N LEU A 237 -5.52 -15.35 -11.76
CA LEU A 237 -5.90 -13.94 -11.61
C LEU A 237 -7.00 -13.78 -10.53
N PRO A 238 -6.91 -12.77 -9.65
CA PRO A 238 -7.98 -12.44 -8.72
C PRO A 238 -9.22 -11.93 -9.47
N ASN A 239 -10.40 -12.15 -8.89
CA ASN A 239 -11.62 -11.51 -9.38
C ASN A 239 -11.72 -10.08 -8.86
N THR A 240 -10.92 -9.17 -9.42
CA THR A 240 -10.86 -7.76 -9.02
C THR A 240 -12.19 -7.04 -9.18
N THR A 241 -13.06 -7.48 -10.10
CA THR A 241 -14.41 -6.92 -10.27
C THR A 241 -15.34 -7.18 -9.08
N ALA A 242 -15.02 -8.17 -8.23
CA ALA A 242 -15.74 -8.41 -6.99
C ALA A 242 -15.20 -7.58 -5.80
N TRP A 243 -14.10 -6.83 -5.97
CA TRP A 243 -13.55 -5.95 -4.93
C TRP A 243 -14.31 -4.63 -4.83
N ILE A 244 -15.64 -4.71 -4.76
CA ILE A 244 -16.52 -3.57 -4.54
C ILE A 244 -16.70 -3.31 -3.03
N PRO A 245 -17.06 -2.09 -2.62
CA PRO A 245 -17.55 -1.81 -1.27
C PRO A 245 -18.72 -2.71 -0.89
N ARG A 246 -18.82 -3.08 0.38
CA ARG A 246 -19.94 -3.84 0.94
C ARG A 246 -20.39 -3.20 2.25
N GLU A 247 -21.65 -3.41 2.60
CA GLU A 247 -22.20 -2.89 3.86
C GLU A 247 -21.54 -3.58 5.07
N VAL A 248 -21.12 -2.79 6.07
CA VAL A 248 -20.63 -3.32 7.36
C VAL A 248 -21.75 -4.12 8.03
N ASN A 249 -21.49 -5.38 8.36
CA ASN A 249 -22.46 -6.23 9.05
C ASN A 249 -22.35 -6.01 10.57
N LEU A 250 -23.04 -4.99 11.08
CA LEU A 250 -22.98 -4.61 12.51
C LEU A 250 -23.23 -5.78 13.47
N ALA A 251 -24.17 -6.67 13.17
CA ALA A 251 -24.49 -7.81 14.02
C ALA A 251 -23.32 -8.83 14.06
N LYS A 252 -22.80 -9.24 12.89
CA LYS A 252 -21.66 -10.16 12.83
C LYS A 252 -20.38 -9.53 13.37
N LEU A 253 -20.17 -8.24 13.15
CA LEU A 253 -19.04 -7.50 13.71
C LEU A 253 -19.15 -7.45 15.23
N ALA A 254 -20.33 -7.24 15.80
CA ALA A 254 -20.54 -7.26 17.25
C ALA A 254 -20.28 -8.64 17.85
N ALA A 255 -20.81 -9.71 17.24
CA ALA A 255 -20.56 -11.10 17.64
C ALA A 255 -19.08 -11.49 17.52
N PHE A 256 -18.38 -11.00 16.49
CA PHE A 256 -16.93 -11.14 16.38
C PHE A 256 -16.23 -10.42 17.53
N CYS A 257 -16.60 -9.17 17.79
CA CYS A 257 -15.97 -8.35 18.82
C CYS A 257 -16.16 -8.91 20.24
N GLU A 258 -17.34 -9.45 20.56
CA GLU A 258 -17.60 -10.13 21.84
C GLU A 258 -16.71 -11.37 22.01
N ARG A 259 -16.57 -12.16 20.94
CA ARG A 259 -15.77 -13.40 20.94
C ARG A 259 -14.26 -13.14 20.97
N SER A 260 -13.80 -12.05 20.35
CA SER A 260 -12.37 -11.83 20.04
C SER A 260 -11.72 -10.67 20.80
N PHE A 261 -12.47 -9.75 21.40
CA PHE A 261 -11.93 -8.67 22.24
C PHE A 261 -12.44 -8.72 23.67
N THR A 262 -11.63 -8.23 24.61
CA THR A 262 -11.99 -8.14 26.04
C THR A 262 -12.78 -6.87 26.36
N TRP A 263 -13.76 -6.50 25.51
CA TRP A 263 -14.54 -5.26 25.66
C TRP A 263 -15.64 -5.32 26.74
N GLY A 264 -15.76 -6.45 27.45
CA GLY A 264 -16.57 -6.57 28.66
C GLY A 264 -18.02 -6.94 28.35
N THR A 265 -18.95 -5.99 28.57
CA THR A 265 -20.39 -6.21 28.38
C THR A 265 -20.84 -5.79 26.99
N ALA A 266 -22.06 -6.18 26.61
CA ALA A 266 -22.73 -5.69 25.41
C ALA A 266 -22.79 -4.15 25.33
N GLU A 267 -22.89 -3.45 26.48
CA GLU A 267 -22.86 -1.98 26.55
C GLU A 267 -21.46 -1.42 26.27
N GLY A 268 -20.41 -2.12 26.72
CA GLY A 268 -19.02 -1.79 26.40
C GLY A 268 -18.72 -1.91 24.91
N ILE A 269 -19.16 -3.03 24.29
CA ILE A 269 -19.06 -3.23 22.83
C ILE A 269 -19.84 -2.14 22.09
N LEU A 270 -21.08 -1.86 22.51
CA LEU A 270 -21.88 -0.79 21.92
C LEU A 270 -21.15 0.56 21.99
N SER A 271 -20.57 0.91 23.15
CA SER A 271 -19.78 2.13 23.34
C SER A 271 -18.60 2.21 22.38
N CYS A 272 -17.81 1.13 22.24
CA CYS A 272 -16.70 1.08 21.30
C CYS A 272 -17.17 1.30 19.85
N PHE A 273 -18.34 0.75 19.48
CA PHE A 273 -18.94 0.95 18.16
C PHE A 273 -19.38 2.40 17.91
N GLN A 274 -19.94 3.10 18.90
CA GLN A 274 -20.35 4.51 18.74
C GLN A 274 -19.15 5.42 18.46
N GLU A 275 -18.02 5.13 19.10
CA GLU A 275 -16.79 5.93 19.02
C GLU A 275 -15.98 5.62 17.74
N HIS A 276 -15.79 4.33 17.41
CA HIS A 276 -14.82 3.90 16.39
C HIS A 276 -15.45 3.43 15.07
N VAL A 277 -16.68 2.91 15.08
CA VAL A 277 -17.29 2.23 13.91
C VAL A 277 -18.33 3.12 13.23
N TRP A 278 -19.28 3.64 14.01
CA TRP A 278 -20.43 4.39 13.50
C TRP A 278 -20.07 5.71 12.77
N PRO A 279 -19.04 6.49 13.18
CA PRO A 279 -18.69 7.72 12.46
C PRO A 279 -18.18 7.42 11.04
N GLY A 280 -17.30 6.42 10.92
CA GLY A 280 -16.77 5.95 9.63
C GLY A 280 -17.87 5.42 8.71
N MET A 281 -18.72 4.53 9.23
CA MET A 281 -19.88 4.02 8.49
C MET A 281 -20.81 5.13 7.99
N THR A 282 -21.12 6.11 8.84
CA THR A 282 -22.04 7.20 8.47
C THR A 282 -21.43 8.09 7.38
N LEU A 283 -20.12 8.37 7.46
CA LEU A 283 -19.40 9.11 6.43
C LEU A 283 -19.32 8.32 5.11
N TYR A 284 -19.16 7.00 5.18
CA TYR A 284 -19.18 6.14 4.00
C TYR A 284 -20.51 6.22 3.25
N ARG A 285 -21.63 6.14 3.96
CA ARG A 285 -22.99 6.26 3.37
C ARG A 285 -23.26 7.63 2.79
N LEU A 286 -22.82 8.70 3.45
CA LEU A 286 -22.90 10.05 2.89
C LEU A 286 -22.24 10.15 1.51
N VAL A 287 -21.04 9.56 1.37
CA VAL A 287 -20.29 9.59 0.12
C VAL A 287 -20.94 8.69 -0.93
N GLU A 288 -21.45 7.52 -0.55
CA GLU A 288 -22.22 6.64 -1.43
C GLU A 288 -23.46 7.34 -2.02
N GLU A 289 -24.27 8.01 -1.21
CA GLU A 289 -25.46 8.74 -1.68
C GLU A 289 -25.09 10.02 -2.46
N ALA A 290 -24.10 10.78 -2.00
CA ALA A 290 -23.63 11.98 -2.71
C ALA A 290 -23.02 11.66 -4.08
N ASN A 291 -22.49 10.45 -4.28
CA ASN A 291 -22.04 9.98 -5.60
C ASN A 291 -23.21 9.54 -6.50
N ALA A 292 -24.35 9.12 -5.93
CA ALA A 292 -25.53 8.68 -6.66
C ALA A 292 -26.43 9.85 -7.11
N ASP A 293 -26.70 10.82 -6.23
CA ASP A 293 -27.32 12.11 -6.56
C ASP A 293 -26.67 13.24 -5.75
N PRO A 294 -25.64 13.91 -6.30
CA PRO A 294 -24.93 14.98 -5.61
C PRO A 294 -25.80 16.19 -5.32
N THR A 295 -26.82 16.46 -6.15
CA THR A 295 -27.51 17.75 -6.15
C THR A 295 -28.70 17.74 -5.21
N THR A 296 -29.54 16.70 -5.28
CA THR A 296 -30.74 16.62 -4.45
C THR A 296 -30.40 16.27 -3.00
N THR A 297 -29.49 15.32 -2.80
CA THR A 297 -29.14 14.76 -1.48
C THR A 297 -28.49 15.80 -0.57
N LEU A 298 -27.44 16.47 -1.05
CA LEU A 298 -26.75 17.52 -0.27
C LEU A 298 -27.69 18.69 0.05
N THR A 299 -28.49 19.16 -0.91
CA THR A 299 -29.46 20.25 -0.68
C THR A 299 -30.51 19.88 0.36
N ALA A 300 -31.00 18.63 0.39
CA ALA A 300 -31.95 18.15 1.39
C ALA A 300 -31.35 18.13 2.82
N HIS A 301 -30.07 17.80 2.97
CA HIS A 301 -29.37 17.84 4.28
C HIS A 301 -29.12 19.26 4.79
N PHE A 302 -28.85 20.23 3.91
CA PHE A 302 -28.72 21.63 4.30
C PHE A 302 -30.05 22.30 4.68
N ALA A 303 -31.19 21.81 4.16
CA ALA A 303 -32.52 22.40 4.36
C ALA A 303 -33.19 22.09 5.72
N GLN A 304 -32.48 21.44 6.66
CA GLN A 304 -33.01 20.97 7.95
C GLN A 304 -34.25 20.06 7.84
N THR A 305 -34.39 19.34 6.73
CA THR A 305 -35.41 18.30 6.54
C THR A 305 -34.90 16.95 7.01
N ILE A 306 -35.68 16.24 7.84
CA ILE A 306 -35.39 14.82 8.16
C ILE A 306 -35.64 13.99 6.90
N THR A 307 -34.58 13.68 6.14
CA THR A 307 -34.65 12.69 5.07
C THR A 307 -34.82 11.30 5.69
N LYS A 308 -35.84 10.56 5.24
CA LYS A 308 -35.97 9.13 5.54
C LYS A 308 -35.24 8.34 4.47
N TRP A 309 -34.33 7.50 4.91
CA TRP A 309 -33.35 6.80 4.10
C TRP A 309 -34.01 5.60 3.43
N THR A 310 -33.79 5.45 2.13
CA THR A 310 -34.13 4.25 1.36
C THR A 310 -33.24 3.07 1.77
N PHE A 311 -31.97 3.34 2.12
CA PHE A 311 -31.02 2.44 2.75
C PHE A 311 -30.21 3.22 3.81
N GLY A 312 -30.15 2.88 5.10
CA GLY A 312 -30.86 1.82 5.80
C GLY A 312 -30.64 1.87 7.32
N LEU A 313 -29.38 1.91 7.78
CA LEU A 313 -28.98 1.70 9.19
C LEU A 313 -28.78 2.97 10.03
N SER A 314 -28.58 4.14 9.44
CA SER A 314 -28.49 5.41 10.16
C SER A 314 -29.20 6.50 9.38
N SER A 315 -29.67 7.54 10.07
CA SER A 315 -30.27 8.71 9.41
C SER A 315 -29.48 9.95 9.78
N ILE A 316 -28.87 10.65 8.83
CA ILE A 316 -28.45 12.03 9.12
C ILE A 316 -29.68 12.89 9.28
N LEU A 317 -29.77 13.52 10.45
CA LEU A 317 -30.83 14.44 10.79
C LEU A 317 -30.49 15.77 10.14
N HIS A 318 -29.47 16.48 10.65
CA HIS A 318 -29.09 17.81 10.18
C HIS A 318 -27.58 18.05 10.25
N ILE A 319 -27.07 18.95 9.39
CA ILE A 319 -25.74 19.55 9.55
C ILE A 319 -25.86 20.70 10.55
N VAL A 320 -25.32 20.52 11.75
CA VAL A 320 -25.49 21.45 12.88
C VAL A 320 -24.58 22.67 12.77
N ARG A 321 -23.34 22.47 12.28
CA ARG A 321 -22.32 23.52 12.26
C ARG A 321 -21.26 23.26 11.20
N GLN A 322 -20.98 24.26 10.37
CA GLN A 322 -19.73 24.31 9.60
C GLN A 322 -18.61 24.81 10.52
N GLN A 323 -17.55 24.03 10.68
CA GLN A 323 -16.29 24.52 11.20
C GLN A 323 -15.54 25.22 10.06
N LYS A 324 -15.18 26.49 10.25
CA LYS A 324 -14.25 27.17 9.34
C LYS A 324 -12.96 26.36 9.29
N ALA A 325 -12.42 26.15 8.08
CA ALA A 325 -11.09 25.61 7.88
C ALA A 325 -10.08 26.46 8.67
N GLY A 326 -9.58 25.89 9.77
CA GLY A 326 -8.61 26.52 10.66
C GLY A 326 -7.20 26.28 10.14
N LYS A 327 -6.44 25.44 10.86
CA LYS A 327 -5.20 24.85 10.32
C LYS A 327 -5.44 23.66 9.37
N LYS A 328 -6.66 23.12 9.31
CA LYS A 328 -7.02 22.00 8.43
C LYS A 328 -7.32 22.52 7.01
N ALA A 329 -6.83 21.83 5.98
CA ALA A 329 -7.01 22.22 4.58
C ALA A 329 -8.46 22.10 4.07
N VAL A 330 -9.28 21.25 4.71
CA VAL A 330 -10.68 20.98 4.32
C VAL A 330 -11.63 21.52 5.41
N PRO A 331 -12.73 22.21 5.06
CA PRO A 331 -13.74 22.62 6.04
C PRO A 331 -14.46 21.42 6.64
N GLY A 332 -14.55 21.38 7.96
CA GLY A 332 -15.26 20.32 8.70
C GLY A 332 -16.73 20.66 8.92
N TYR A 333 -17.57 19.63 9.10
CA TYR A 333 -18.98 19.78 9.44
C TYR A 333 -19.33 18.90 10.66
N THR A 334 -20.07 19.46 11.62
CA THR A 334 -20.71 18.69 12.68
C THR A 334 -22.07 18.22 12.20
N VAL A 335 -22.32 16.92 12.26
CA VAL A 335 -23.52 16.26 11.73
C VAL A 335 -24.20 15.49 12.87
N GLU A 336 -25.52 15.65 12.99
CA GLU A 336 -26.33 14.84 13.91
C GLU A 336 -26.90 13.61 13.19
N VAL A 337 -26.80 12.46 13.86
CA VAL A 337 -27.10 11.14 13.28
C VAL A 337 -28.05 10.37 14.21
N GLN A 338 -29.12 9.81 13.65
CA GLN A 338 -30.04 8.93 14.34
C GLN A 338 -29.41 7.55 14.54
N THR A 339 -28.96 7.27 15.77
CA THR A 339 -28.26 6.04 16.14
C THR A 339 -29.16 4.86 16.49
N GLY A 340 -30.49 5.06 16.61
CA GLY A 340 -31.42 4.01 17.07
C GLY A 340 -31.33 2.71 16.25
N ARG A 341 -31.28 2.80 14.92
CA ARG A 341 -31.12 1.64 14.04
C ARG A 341 -29.72 1.01 14.11
N LEU A 342 -28.66 1.83 14.22
CA LEU A 342 -27.28 1.34 14.45
C LEU A 342 -27.20 0.54 15.76
N SER A 343 -27.82 1.04 16.82
CA SER A 343 -27.89 0.40 18.14
C SER A 343 -28.66 -0.93 18.07
N THR A 344 -29.85 -0.96 17.47
CA THR A 344 -30.61 -2.22 17.29
C THR A 344 -29.84 -3.25 16.46
N ALA A 345 -29.16 -2.83 15.39
CA ALA A 345 -28.39 -3.74 14.54
C ALA A 345 -27.15 -4.29 15.26
N THR A 346 -26.43 -3.45 16.01
CA THR A 346 -25.29 -3.87 16.84
C THR A 346 -25.75 -4.84 17.94
N HIS A 347 -26.83 -4.52 18.66
CA HIS A 347 -27.42 -5.40 19.66
C HIS A 347 -27.95 -6.73 19.11
N SER A 348 -28.36 -6.81 17.83
CA SER A 348 -28.86 -8.08 17.27
C SER A 348 -27.77 -9.16 17.08
N GLY A 349 -26.50 -8.83 17.32
CA GLY A 349 -25.37 -9.75 17.35
C GLY A 349 -24.77 -10.00 18.73
N LEU A 350 -25.43 -9.55 19.80
CA LEU A 350 -25.04 -9.67 21.22
C LEU A 350 -26.19 -10.34 22.01
#